data_AF-A0AAU5V3X7-F1
#
_entry.id   AF-A0AAU5V3X7-F1
#
_cell.length_a   1.000
_cell.length_b   1.000
_cell.length_c   1.000
_cell.angle_alpha   90.00
_cell.angle_beta   90.00
_cell.angle_gamma   90.00
#
_symmetry.space_group_name_H-M   'P 1'
#
loop_
_entity.id
_entity.type
_entity.pdbx_description
1 polymer ?
#
loop_
_entity_poly.entity_id
_entity_poly.type
_entity_poly.pdbx_seq_one_letter_code
_entity_poly.pdbx_strand_id
1 'polypeptide(L)'
;MTAPDGTRQKPRQLTELGDVHDFLDEVRLRPGMWLPDSSLQHLDSMLVGYRVALAVHGTAEDFDFWNPGCQGPFAEWLWKRLDRHSSLGWAAEIEREAEASNTPAVELFFSLLDEYRAERSQPKG
;
A
#
# COMPACT_ATOMS: atom_id res chain seq x y z
N MET A 1 -25.68 8.78 -25.14
CA MET A 1 -25.68 7.53 -24.37
C MET A 1 -24.61 7.70 -23.31
N THR A 2 -24.99 8.19 -22.14
CA THR A 2 -24.06 8.67 -21.10
C THR A 2 -23.98 7.59 -20.03
N ALA A 3 -22.78 7.07 -19.78
CA ALA A 3 -22.53 6.12 -18.69
C ALA A 3 -22.78 6.78 -17.32
N PRO A 4 -23.22 6.04 -16.29
CA PRO A 4 -23.55 6.62 -15.00
C PRO A 4 -22.29 7.07 -14.26
N ASP A 5 -22.38 8.23 -13.63
CA ASP A 5 -21.43 8.78 -12.68
C ASP A 5 -20.97 7.72 -11.67
N GLY A 6 -19.69 7.39 -11.70
CA GLY A 6 -19.04 6.73 -10.57
C GLY A 6 -19.03 7.72 -9.41
N THR A 7 -19.80 7.43 -8.35
CA THR A 7 -19.84 8.23 -7.14
C THR A 7 -18.41 8.44 -6.62
N ARG A 8 -17.88 9.65 -6.78
CA ARG A 8 -16.59 10.04 -6.23
C ARG A 8 -16.70 9.93 -4.71
N GLN A 9 -16.09 8.89 -4.14
CA GLN A 9 -16.13 8.60 -2.72
C GLN A 9 -15.56 9.82 -1.97
N LYS A 10 -16.32 10.36 -1.01
CA LYS A 10 -15.85 11.52 -0.23
C LYS A 10 -14.77 11.04 0.74
N PRO A 11 -13.70 11.83 0.93
CA PRO A 11 -12.68 11.47 1.90
C PRO A 11 -13.25 11.43 3.32
N ARG A 12 -12.87 10.41 4.08
CA ARG A 12 -13.27 10.19 5.47
C ARG A 12 -12.39 11.00 6.44
N GLN A 13 -12.90 11.20 7.65
CA GLN A 13 -12.08 11.75 8.74
C GLN A 13 -11.17 10.65 9.31
N LEU A 14 -9.99 11.03 9.82
CA LEU A 14 -9.02 10.06 10.37
C LEU A 14 -9.62 9.20 11.50
N THR A 15 -10.53 9.77 12.29
CA THR A 15 -11.23 9.06 13.39
C THR A 15 -12.24 8.01 12.92
N GLU A 16 -12.57 7.98 11.63
CA GLU A 16 -13.52 7.03 11.03
C GLU A 16 -12.80 5.84 10.36
N LEU A 17 -11.46 5.83 10.34
CA LEU A 17 -10.67 4.76 9.75
C LEU A 17 -10.51 3.61 10.75
N GLY A 18 -10.80 2.39 10.31
CA GLY A 18 -10.71 1.19 11.14
C GLY A 18 -9.32 0.57 11.21
N ASP A 19 -8.55 0.65 10.12
CA ASP A 19 -7.26 -0.01 9.96
C ASP A 19 -6.32 0.71 8.97
N VAL A 20 -5.14 0.14 8.73
CA VAL A 20 -4.17 0.64 7.74
C VAL A 20 -4.73 0.68 6.31
N HIS A 21 -5.63 -0.22 5.94
CA HIS A 21 -6.17 -0.30 4.59
C HIS A 21 -7.14 0.85 4.31
N ASP A 22 -7.94 1.23 5.30
CA ASP A 22 -8.78 2.41 5.26
C ASP A 22 -7.96 3.69 5.06
N PHE A 23 -6.79 3.78 5.71
CA PHE A 23 -5.85 4.88 5.49
C PHE A 23 -5.27 4.87 4.07
N LEU A 24 -4.90 3.71 3.54
CA LEU A 24 -4.39 3.60 2.17
C LEU A 24 -5.43 4.02 1.12
N ASP A 25 -6.72 3.79 1.38
CA ASP A 25 -7.79 4.27 0.52
C ASP A 25 -7.86 5.81 0.51
N GLU A 26 -7.64 6.48 1.65
CA GLU A 26 -7.53 7.95 1.72
C GLU A 26 -6.30 8.48 0.98
N VAL A 27 -5.18 7.76 1.06
CA VAL A 27 -3.95 8.07 0.29
C VAL A 27 -4.22 7.95 -1.21
N ARG A 28 -4.93 6.90 -1.65
CA ARG A 28 -5.30 6.69 -3.05
C ARG A 28 -6.19 7.81 -3.59
N LEU A 29 -7.14 8.29 -2.78
CA LEU A 29 -8.06 9.37 -3.16
C LEU A 29 -7.36 10.71 -3.33
N ARG A 30 -6.32 10.99 -2.52
CA ARG A 30 -5.63 12.29 -2.49
C ARG A 30 -4.12 12.13 -2.32
N PRO A 31 -3.39 11.52 -3.26
CA PRO A 31 -1.98 11.17 -3.05
C PRO A 31 -1.11 12.40 -2.78
N GLY A 32 -1.34 13.52 -3.47
CA GLY A 32 -0.59 14.76 -3.24
C GLY A 32 -0.80 15.41 -1.86
N MET A 33 -1.85 15.04 -1.11
CA MET A 33 -2.05 15.50 0.27
C MET A 33 -1.14 14.76 1.25
N TRP A 34 -0.86 13.48 0.98
CA TRP A 34 -0.20 12.58 1.91
C TRP A 34 1.24 12.26 1.53
N LEU A 35 1.55 12.27 0.24
CA LEU A 35 2.81 11.86 -0.34
C LEU A 35 3.45 13.06 -1.05
N PRO A 36 4.27 13.87 -0.36
CA PRO A 36 5.10 14.86 -1.03
C PRO A 36 5.94 14.16 -2.11
N ASP A 37 6.00 14.78 -3.29
CA ASP A 37 6.72 14.28 -4.47
C ASP A 37 6.29 12.88 -4.94
N SER A 38 5.12 12.37 -4.51
CA SER A 38 4.64 11.02 -4.81
C SER A 38 5.61 9.91 -4.39
N SER A 39 6.41 10.14 -3.33
CA SER A 39 7.39 9.17 -2.86
C SER A 39 6.75 8.02 -2.08
N LEU A 40 6.99 6.79 -2.54
CA LEU A 40 6.61 5.57 -1.83
C LEU A 40 7.48 5.32 -0.61
N GLN A 41 8.72 5.82 -0.60
CA GLN A 41 9.57 5.77 0.60
C GLN A 41 8.97 6.57 1.76
N HIS A 42 8.30 7.69 1.44
CA HIS A 42 7.55 8.46 2.43
C HIS A 42 6.35 7.65 2.95
N LEU A 43 5.63 6.97 2.07
CA LEU A 43 4.54 6.07 2.45
C LEU A 43 5.03 4.95 3.36
N ASP A 44 6.09 4.25 2.99
CA ASP A 44 6.68 3.15 3.77
C ASP A 44 7.08 3.61 5.17
N SER A 45 7.71 4.79 5.28
CA SER A 45 8.06 5.39 6.58
C SER A 45 6.83 5.65 7.45
N MET A 46 5.73 6.15 6.88
CA MET A 46 4.47 6.34 7.61
C MET A 46 3.88 5.01 8.09
N LEU A 47 3.89 3.99 7.23
CA LEU A 47 3.38 2.65 7.54
C LEU A 47 4.21 1.97 8.65
N VAL A 48 5.53 2.12 8.64
CA VAL A 48 6.41 1.66 9.73
C VAL A 48 6.05 2.38 11.04
N GLY A 49 5.87 3.71 11.01
CA GLY A 49 5.47 4.49 12.19
C GLY A 49 4.14 4.03 12.77
N TYR A 50 3.14 3.79 11.91
CA TYR A 50 1.85 3.23 12.29
C TYR A 50 2.00 1.86 12.97
N ARG A 51 2.80 0.95 12.39
CA ARG A 51 3.05 -0.37 12.97
C ARG A 51 3.76 -0.31 14.33
N VAL A 52 4.71 0.60 14.49
CA VAL A 52 5.36 0.86 15.79
C VAL A 52 4.34 1.34 16.82
N ALA A 53 3.44 2.25 16.47
CA ALA A 53 2.40 2.74 17.37
C ALA A 53 1.47 1.59 17.81
N LEU A 54 1.00 0.75 16.88
CA LEU A 54 0.20 -0.43 17.20
C LEU A 54 0.93 -1.35 18.20
N ALA A 55 2.22 -1.61 17.97
CA ALA A 55 3.01 -2.47 18.84
C ALA A 55 3.20 -1.88 20.26
N VAL A 56 3.49 -0.57 20.36
CA VAL A 56 3.65 0.13 21.66
C VAL A 56 2.35 0.12 22.46
N HIS A 57 1.20 0.24 21.79
CA HIS A 57 -0.11 0.26 22.43
C HIS A 57 -0.76 -1.13 22.59
N GLY A 58 -0.10 -2.20 22.12
CA GLY A 58 -0.61 -3.57 22.23
C GLY A 58 -1.86 -3.84 21.39
N THR A 59 -2.08 -3.05 20.34
CA THR A 59 -3.23 -3.21 19.43
C THR A 59 -2.92 -4.32 18.42
N ALA A 60 -3.80 -5.32 18.35
CA ALA A 60 -3.72 -6.38 17.36
C ALA A 60 -4.43 -5.95 16.07
N GLU A 61 -3.68 -5.91 14.97
CA GLU A 61 -4.17 -5.63 13.62
C GLU A 61 -3.34 -6.45 12.63
N ASP A 62 -4.00 -6.97 11.60
CA ASP A 62 -3.32 -7.62 10.49
C ASP A 62 -2.59 -6.55 9.67
N PHE A 63 -1.28 -6.71 9.52
CA PHE A 63 -0.43 -5.71 8.87
C PHE A 63 0.49 -6.36 7.83
N ASP A 64 0.27 -5.99 6.57
CA ASP A 64 0.87 -6.67 5.41
C ASP A 64 2.25 -6.12 4.98
N PHE A 65 2.61 -4.90 5.39
CA PHE A 65 3.73 -4.16 4.78
C PHE A 65 5.07 -4.34 5.49
N TRP A 66 5.07 -4.53 6.80
CA TRP A 66 6.28 -4.69 7.61
C TRP A 66 5.97 -5.39 8.93
N ASN A 67 6.79 -6.35 9.33
CA ASN A 67 6.73 -6.92 10.67
C ASN A 67 8.12 -6.91 11.32
N PRO A 68 8.22 -6.79 12.66
CA PRO A 68 9.51 -6.83 13.34
C PRO A 68 10.30 -8.09 12.96
N GLY A 69 11.41 -7.91 12.25
CA GLY A 69 12.30 -8.98 11.82
C GLY A 69 11.97 -9.62 10.45
N CYS A 70 10.94 -9.19 9.71
CA CYS A 70 10.66 -9.68 8.35
C CYS A 70 10.00 -8.63 7.43
N GLN A 71 10.05 -8.84 6.12
CA GLN A 71 9.62 -7.84 5.12
C GLN A 71 8.09 -7.73 4.92
N GLY A 72 7.29 -8.50 5.67
CA GLY A 72 5.83 -8.45 5.58
C GLY A 72 5.26 -9.27 4.40
N PRO A 73 4.02 -9.78 4.52
CA PRO A 73 3.35 -10.56 3.48
C PRO A 73 3.29 -9.92 2.08
N PHE A 74 3.12 -8.60 1.99
CA PHE A 74 3.04 -7.89 0.72
C PHE A 74 4.37 -7.94 -0.05
N ALA A 75 5.50 -7.69 0.63
CA ALA A 75 6.81 -7.77 0.00
C ALA A 75 7.14 -9.20 -0.43
N GLU A 76 6.81 -10.21 0.39
CA GLU A 76 7.00 -11.62 0.03
C GLU A 76 6.21 -12.02 -1.23
N TRP A 77 4.98 -11.52 -1.37
CA TRP A 77 4.18 -11.71 -2.58
C TRP A 77 4.82 -11.00 -3.79
N LEU A 78 5.25 -9.75 -3.61
CA LEU A 78 5.88 -8.95 -4.67
C LEU A 78 7.14 -9.62 -5.22
N TRP A 79 7.97 -10.19 -4.33
CA TRP A 79 9.18 -10.92 -4.72
C TRP A 79 8.90 -12.15 -5.56
N LYS A 80 7.85 -12.91 -5.24
CA LYS A 80 7.41 -14.04 -6.05
C LYS A 80 6.90 -13.60 -7.42
N ARG A 81 6.16 -12.49 -7.47
CA ARG A 81 5.61 -11.94 -8.71
C ARG A 81 6.70 -11.46 -9.67
N LEU A 82 7.75 -10.84 -9.13
CA LEU A 82 8.85 -10.27 -9.89
C LEU A 82 10.01 -11.25 -10.15
N ASP A 83 9.90 -12.48 -9.64
CA ASP A 83 10.96 -13.51 -9.65
C ASP A 83 12.33 -12.98 -9.18
N ARG A 84 12.30 -12.14 -8.13
CA ARG A 84 13.52 -11.53 -7.55
C ARG A 84 13.33 -11.13 -6.10
N HIS A 85 14.43 -10.94 -5.39
CA HIS A 85 14.45 -10.43 -4.02
C HIS A 85 15.22 -9.10 -3.97
N SER A 86 14.74 -8.14 -3.18
CA SER A 86 15.39 -6.83 -3.02
C SER A 86 15.66 -6.51 -1.55
N SER A 87 16.87 -6.04 -1.24
CA SER A 87 17.24 -5.58 0.10
C SER A 87 16.79 -4.15 0.39
N LEU A 88 16.37 -3.40 -0.64
CA LEU A 88 15.93 -2.01 -0.52
C LEU A 88 14.47 -1.85 -0.09
N GLY A 89 13.73 -2.96 0.00
CA GLY A 89 12.31 -2.97 0.32
C GLY A 89 11.40 -2.76 -0.89
N TRP A 90 10.10 -2.93 -0.68
CA TRP A 90 9.09 -2.86 -1.74
C TRP A 90 8.99 -1.45 -2.34
N ALA A 91 9.09 -0.39 -1.53
CA ALA A 91 8.89 0.99 -1.98
C ALA A 91 9.94 1.42 -3.02
N ALA A 92 11.23 1.22 -2.71
CA ALA A 92 12.33 1.50 -3.63
C ALA A 92 12.23 0.68 -4.92
N GLU A 93 11.76 -0.57 -4.82
CA GLU A 93 11.64 -1.45 -5.97
C GLU A 93 10.49 -1.04 -6.90
N ILE A 94 9.35 -0.65 -6.33
CA ILE A 94 8.22 -0.14 -7.12
C ILE A 94 8.58 1.19 -7.78
N GLU A 95 9.28 2.10 -7.08
CA GLU A 95 9.76 3.35 -7.68
C GLU A 95 10.69 3.09 -8.88
N ARG A 96 11.61 2.11 -8.75
CA ARG A 96 12.50 1.72 -9.85
C ARG A 96 11.75 1.14 -11.05
N GLU A 97 10.77 0.27 -10.82
CA GLU A 97 9.95 -0.29 -11.90
C GLU A 97 9.08 0.79 -12.56
N ALA A 98 8.51 1.68 -11.77
CA ALA A 98 7.71 2.80 -12.23
C ALA A 98 8.51 3.74 -13.15
N GLU A 99 9.76 4.02 -12.79
CA GLU A 99 10.69 4.78 -13.64
C GLU A 99 10.97 4.04 -14.96
N ALA A 100 11.27 2.73 -14.90
CA ALA A 100 11.53 1.91 -16.08
C ALA A 100 10.33 1.79 -17.03
N SER A 101 9.10 1.76 -16.49
CA SER A 101 7.86 1.66 -17.24
C SER A 101 7.20 3.00 -17.55
N ASN A 102 7.82 4.12 -17.17
CA ASN A 102 7.27 5.48 -17.28
C ASN A 102 5.83 5.57 -16.74
N THR A 103 5.59 4.94 -15.60
CA THR A 103 4.30 4.91 -14.89
C THR A 103 4.44 5.66 -13.56
N PRO A 104 3.41 6.38 -13.07
CA PRO A 104 3.50 6.98 -11.74
C PRO A 104 3.64 5.91 -10.64
N ALA A 105 4.66 6.04 -9.77
CA ALA A 105 4.98 5.03 -8.75
C ALA A 105 3.80 4.74 -7.81
N VAL A 106 3.06 5.76 -7.42
CA VAL A 106 1.86 5.62 -6.57
C VAL A 106 0.76 4.83 -7.26
N GLU A 107 0.55 5.03 -8.57
CA GLU A 107 -0.43 4.26 -9.34
C GLU A 107 -0.01 2.79 -9.45
N LEU A 108 1.29 2.54 -9.70
CA LEU A 108 1.84 1.19 -9.76
C LEU A 108 1.70 0.47 -8.41
N PHE A 109 2.00 1.15 -7.30
CA PHE A 109 1.80 0.61 -5.96
C PHE A 109 0.35 0.18 -5.72
N PHE A 110 -0.63 1.05 -6.00
CA PHE A 110 -2.03 0.71 -5.78
C PHE A 110 -2.52 -0.39 -6.71
N SER A 111 -2.02 -0.46 -7.95
CA SER A 111 -2.31 -1.59 -8.84
C SER A 111 -1.79 -2.92 -8.28
N LEU A 112 -0.55 -2.95 -7.78
CA LEU A 112 0.05 -4.14 -7.17
C LEU A 112 -0.68 -4.52 -5.87
N LEU A 113 -1.10 -3.54 -5.07
CA LEU A 113 -1.86 -3.77 -3.86
C LEU A 113 -3.25 -4.37 -4.15
N ASP A 114 -3.93 -3.90 -5.19
CA ASP A 114 -5.21 -4.46 -5.62
C ASP A 114 -5.07 -5.92 -6.07
N GLU A 115 -4.03 -6.24 -6.85
CA GLU A 115 -3.72 -7.62 -7.28
C GLU A 115 -3.44 -8.54 -6.08
N TYR A 116 -2.60 -8.08 -5.15
CA TYR A 116 -2.30 -8.80 -3.92
C TYR A 116 -3.55 -9.13 -3.10
N ARG A 117 -4.44 -8.14 -2.92
CA ARG A 117 -5.73 -8.31 -2.22
C ARG A 117 -6.65 -9.29 -2.95
N ALA A 118 -6.70 -9.21 -4.28
CA ALA A 118 -7.52 -10.10 -5.09
C ALA A 118 -7.06 -11.56 -4.96
N GLU A 119 -5.75 -11.83 -5.01
CA GLU A 119 -5.20 -13.17 -4.86
C GLU A 119 -5.41 -13.77 -3.46
N ARG A 120 -5.34 -12.95 -2.40
CA ARG A 120 -5.63 -13.38 -1.04
C ARG A 120 -7.10 -13.67 -0.78
N SER A 121 -7.99 -13.03 -1.53
CA SER A 121 -9.45 -13.19 -1.38
C SER A 121 -9.99 -14.41 -2.14
N GLN A 122 -9.20 -15.01 -3.05
CA GLN A 122 -9.59 -16.25 -3.71
C GLN A 122 -9.51 -17.43 -2.71
N PRO A 123 -10.57 -18.24 -2.56
CA PRO A 123 -10.48 -19.46 -1.77
C PRO A 123 -9.43 -20.37 -2.41
N LYS A 124 -8.45 -20.82 -1.61
CA LYS A 124 -7.53 -21.89 -2.03
C LYS A 124 -8.39 -23.12 -2.34
N GLY A 125 -8.51 -23.44 -3.63
CA GLY A 125 -9.16 -24.66 -4.11
C GLY A 125 -8.46 -25.93 -3.66
#